data_AF-A0A0E3RNT3-F1
#
_entry.id   AF-A0A0E3RNT3-F1
#
_cell.length_a   1.000
_cell.length_b   1.000
_cell.length_c   1.000
_cell.angle_alpha   90.00
_cell.angle_beta   90.00
_cell.angle_gamma   90.00
#
_symmetry.space_group_name_H-M   'P 1'
#
loop_
_entity.id
_entity.type
_entity.pdbx_description
1 polymer ?
#
loop_
_entity_poly.entity_id
_entity_poly.type
_entity_poly.pdbx_seq_one_letter_code
_entity_poly.pdbx_strand_id
1 'polypeptide(L)' 'MTETTTIQITIETREALKKIGSMGDDYNKVIKKLIEEHNEHIYKLKIDKLAKEADDFIKEHRDEFVSIDDL' A
#
# COMPACT_ATOMS: atom_id res chain seq x y z
N MET A 1 14.27 -7.02 24.09
CA MET A 1 15.24 -6.01 23.61
C MET A 1 14.89 -5.74 22.17
N THR A 2 14.68 -4.48 21.78
CA THR A 2 14.47 -4.11 20.39
C THR A 2 15.85 -3.99 19.75
N GLU A 3 16.20 -4.89 18.84
CA GLU A 3 17.47 -4.80 18.12
C GLU A 3 17.45 -3.56 17.23
N THR A 4 18.30 -2.59 17.53
CA THR A 4 18.45 -1.38 16.73
C THR A 4 19.60 -1.55 15.76
N THR A 5 19.37 -1.19 14.51
CA THR A 5 20.41 -1.15 13.46
C THR A 5 20.55 0.27 12.93
N THR A 6 21.66 0.54 12.24
CA THR A 6 21.94 1.86 11.65
C THR A 6 21.72 1.80 10.15
N ILE A 7 20.99 2.78 9.62
CA ILE A 7 20.85 3.00 8.18
C ILE A 7 21.57 4.29 7.78
N GLN A 8 22.19 4.30 6.60
CA GLN A 8 22.75 5.52 6.02
C GLN A 8 21.73 6.14 5.06
N ILE A 9 21.45 7.42 5.25
CA ILE A 9 20.53 8.21 4.43
C ILE A 9 21.16 9.57 4.13
N THR A 10 20.70 10.23 3.07
CA THR A 10 21.15 11.59 2.76
C THR A 10 20.61 12.58 3.81
N ILE A 11 21.27 13.75 3.91
CA ILE A 11 20.81 14.85 4.76
C ILE A 11 19.41 15.27 4.36
N GLU A 12 19.14 15.36 3.05
CA GLU A 12 17.83 15.73 2.50
C GLU A 12 16.73 14.75 2.95
N THR A 13 16.99 13.44 2.86
CA THR A 13 16.03 12.42 3.32
C THR A 13 15.77 12.53 4.82
N ARG A 14 16.82 12.78 5.63
CA ARG A 14 16.64 13.00 7.08
C ARG A 14 15.75 14.22 7.36
N GLU A 15 15.97 15.34 6.67
CA GLU A 15 15.13 16.53 6.84
C GLU A 15 13.70 16.32 6.34
N ALA A 16 13.50 15.52 5.29
CA ALA A 16 12.15 15.12 4.85
C ALA A 16 11.44 14.28 5.93
N LEU A 17 12.13 13.31 6.53
CA LEU A 17 11.57 12.49 7.62
C LEU A 17 11.13 13.34 8.81
N LYS A 18 11.90 14.38 9.17
CA LYS A 18 11.50 15.34 10.22
C LYS A 18 10.22 16.09 9.90
N LYS A 19 10.02 16.46 8.62
CA LYS A 19 8.82 17.20 8.18
C LYS A 19 7.57 16.32 8.16
N ILE A 20 7.74 15.01 7.95
CA ILE A 20 6.63 14.03 7.92
C ILE A 20 6.16 13.69 9.34
N GLY A 21 7.08 13.63 10.31
CA GLY A 21 6.77 13.34 11.70
C GLY A 21 6.02 14.47 12.41
N SER A 22 5.31 14.13 13.50
CA SER A 22 4.69 15.10 14.40
C SER A 22 5.57 15.38 15.61
N MET A 23 5.26 16.44 16.37
CA MET A 23 6.01 16.79 17.57
C MET A 23 5.97 15.64 18.58
N GLY A 24 7.14 15.06 18.89
CA GLY A 24 7.28 13.91 19.80
C GLY A 24 7.41 12.55 19.11
N ASP A 25 7.28 12.46 17.79
CA ASP A 25 7.55 11.21 17.06
C ASP A 25 9.06 10.99 16.87
N ASP A 26 9.50 9.75 17.10
CA ASP A 26 10.84 9.31 16.73
C ASP A 26 10.90 8.85 15.26
N TYR A 27 12.11 8.79 14.71
CA TYR A 27 12.30 8.38 13.31
C TYR A 27 11.84 6.95 13.03
N ASN A 28 11.93 6.02 13.99
CA ASN A 28 11.48 4.64 13.78
C ASN A 28 9.96 4.59 13.61
N LYS A 29 9.21 5.41 14.36
CA LYS A 29 7.75 5.52 14.23
C LYS A 29 7.36 6.13 12.88
N VAL A 30 8.06 7.17 12.44
CA VAL A 30 7.84 7.78 11.12
C VAL A 30 8.16 6.78 10.00
N ILE A 31 9.30 6.10 10.07
CA ILE A 31 9.70 5.08 9.08
C ILE A 31 8.69 3.94 9.04
N LYS A 32 8.24 3.45 10.21
CA LYS A 32 7.24 2.38 10.28
C LYS A 32 5.92 2.77 9.63
N LYS A 33 5.43 3.99 9.89
CA LYS A 33 4.22 4.53 9.25
C LYS A 33 4.37 4.59 7.73
N LEU A 34 5.52 5.06 7.23
CA LEU A 34 5.78 5.11 5.80
C LEU A 34 5.84 3.72 5.15
N ILE A 35 6.36 2.72 5.84
CA ILE A 35 6.36 1.32 5.38
C ILE A 35 4.93 0.78 5.32
N GLU A 36 4.11 1.05 6.34
CA GLU A 36 2.70 0.65 6.38
C GLU A 36 1.91 1.29 5.22
N GLU A 37 2.04 2.60 5.03
CA GLU A 37 1.41 3.33 3.92
C GLU A 37 1.83 2.78 2.54
N HIS A 38 3.11 2.47 2.36
CA HIS A 38 3.62 1.87 1.13
C HIS A 38 3.00 0.49 0.85
N ASN A 39 2.92 -0.36 1.88
CA ASN A 39 2.33 -1.69 1.75
C ASN A 39 0.83 -1.63 1.46
N GLU A 40 0.10 -0.74 2.12
CA GLU A 40 -1.33 -0.50 1.84
C GLU A 40 -1.54 -0.01 0.40
N HIS A 41 -0.71 0.90 -0.08
CA HIS A 41 -0.78 1.39 -1.44
C HIS A 41 -0.54 0.26 -2.46
N ILE A 42 0.46 -0.59 -2.24
CA ILE A 42 0.70 -1.78 -3.08
C ILE A 42 -0.50 -2.72 -3.05
N TYR A 43 -1.10 -2.95 -1.88
CA TYR A 43 -2.27 -3.81 -1.76
C TYR A 43 -3.47 -3.27 -2.55
N LYS A 44 -3.75 -1.96 -2.43
CA LYS A 44 -4.79 -1.30 -3.22
C LYS A 44 -4.56 -1.42 -4.72
N LEU A 45 -3.34 -1.15 -5.19
CA LEU A 45 -3.00 -1.30 -6.61
C LEU A 45 -3.21 -2.74 -7.13
N LYS A 46 -2.95 -3.76 -6.30
CA LYS A 46 -3.23 -5.15 -6.66
C LYS A 46 -4.73 -5.43 -6.75
N ILE A 47 -5.51 -4.89 -5.82
CA ILE A 47 -6.98 -5.02 -5.87
C ILE A 47 -7.52 -4.32 -7.12
N ASP A 48 -7.09 -3.10 -7.40
CA ASP A 48 -7.55 -2.34 -8.57
C ASP A 48 -7.24 -3.08 -9.87
N LYS A 49 -6.05 -3.71 -9.93
CA LYS A 49 -5.66 -4.56 -11.05
C LYS A 49 -6.57 -5.78 -11.18
N LEU A 50 -6.82 -6.51 -10.08
CA LEU A 50 -7.71 -7.68 -10.08
C LEU A 50 -9.15 -7.32 -10.44
N ALA A 51 -9.66 -6.20 -9.93
CA ALA A 51 -11.00 -5.71 -10.25
C ALA A 51 -11.12 -5.40 -11.74
N LYS A 52 -10.10 -4.75 -12.32
CA LYS A 52 -10.06 -4.50 -13.76
C LYS A 52 -10.01 -5.78 -14.58
N GLU A 53 -9.15 -6.73 -14.20
CA GLU A 53 -9.04 -8.03 -14.88
C GLU A 53 -10.36 -8.83 -14.79
N ALA A 54 -11.05 -8.77 -13.65
CA ALA A 54 -12.35 -9.41 -13.48
C ALA A 54 -13.44 -8.74 -14.33
N ASP A 55 -13.48 -7.41 -14.36
CA ASP A 55 -14.42 -6.65 -15.22
C ASP A 55 -14.20 -6.97 -16.70
N ASP A 56 -12.95 -7.04 -17.14
CA ASP A 56 -12.59 -7.35 -18.52
C ASP A 56 -12.97 -8.82 -18.84
N PHE A 57 -12.68 -9.76 -17.94
CA PHE A 57 -13.08 -11.17 -18.10
C PHE A 57 -14.60 -11.36 -18.17
N ILE A 58 -15.37 -10.68 -17.31
CA ILE A 58 -16.84 -10.75 -17.32
C ILE A 58 -17.41 -10.16 -18.61
N LYS A 59 -16.81 -9.09 -19.14
CA LYS A 59 -17.23 -8.52 -20.43
C LYS A 59 -16.93 -9.47 -21.59
N GLU A 60 -15.79 -10.14 -21.57
CA GLU A 60 -15.38 -11.09 -22.62
C GLU A 60 -16.18 -12.39 -22.59
N HIS A 61 -16.53 -12.88 -21.39
CA HIS A 61 -17.24 -14.15 -21.18
C HIS A 61 -18.69 -13.97 -20.75
N ARG A 62 -19.31 -12.83 -21.09
CA ARG A 62 -20.65 -12.44 -20.59
C ARG A 62 -21.72 -13.51 -20.79
N ASP A 63 -21.62 -14.24 -21.90
CA ASP A 63 -22.58 -15.27 -22.31
C ASP A 63 -22.49 -16.55 -21.46
N GLU A 64 -21.42 -16.71 -20.67
CA GLU A 64 -21.18 -17.86 -19.78
C GLU A 64 -21.71 -17.63 -18.36
N PHE A 65 -22.11 -16.40 -18.02
CA PHE A 65 -22.64 -16.05 -16.70
C PHE A 65 -24.17 -16.06 -16.67
N VAL A 66 -24.76 -16.72 -15.67
CA VAL A 66 -26.20 -16.72 -15.39
C VAL A 66 -26.55 -15.68 -14.32
N SER A 67 -27.76 -15.12 -14.40
CA SER A 67 -28.26 -14.17 -13.40
C SER A 67 -28.41 -14.85 -12.04
N ILE A 68 -28.13 -14.11 -10.96
CA ILE A 68 -28.37 -14.58 -9.59
C ILE A 68 -29.86 -14.85 -9.35
N ASP A 69 -30.75 -14.14 -10.07
CA ASP A 69 -32.20 -14.37 -10.00
C ASP A 69 -32.65 -15.68 -10.66
N ASP A 70 -31.78 -16.32 -11.45
CA ASP A 70 -32.02 -17.60 -12.11
C ASP A 70 -31.46 -18.80 -11.30
N LEU A 71 -30.97 -18.57 -10.06
CA LEU A 71 -30.33 -19.58 -9.19
C LEU A 71 -31.25 -20.20 -8.14
#